data_AF-A0A552L598-F1
#
_entry.id   AF-A0A552L598-F1
#
_cell.length_a   1.000
_cell.length_b   1.000
_cell.length_c   1.000
_cell.angle_alpha   90.00
_cell.angle_beta   90.00
_cell.angle_gamma   90.00
#
_symmetry.space_group_name_H-M   'P 1'
#
loop_
_entity.id
_entity.type
_entity.pdbx_description
1 polymer ?
#
loop_
_entity_poly.entity_id
_entity_poly.type
_entity_poly.pdbx_seq_one_letter_code
_entity_poly.pdbx_strand_id
1 'polypeptide(L)'
;MGQDVSSAQQKETPRSFNEPNPQTSGTHGNRNKPQESYEQLSILLAEKKWKEADWETMQILLRIVERTEQGWLLSIDEIPSEDIRKIDLLWLDASKGKFGYSIQKNIWLNVQGELGVFDALVFYKFAKQVGWQVNDQLRMNYDDFDFSLNAPDGHLPTFRFPSDTDQLGTWLDAFKDLLPRL
;
A
#
# COMPACT_ATOMS: atom_id res chain seq x y z
N MET A 1 21.76 -88.83 27.05
CA MET A 1 22.13 -87.53 27.64
C MET A 1 21.40 -86.47 26.83
N GLY A 2 20.23 -85.99 27.27
CA GLY A 2 20.06 -84.95 28.29
C GLY A 2 20.12 -83.58 27.59
N GLN A 3 19.18 -82.64 27.67
CA GLN A 3 17.96 -82.40 28.45
C GLN A 3 17.01 -81.61 27.53
N ASP A 4 15.72 -81.94 27.42
CA ASP A 4 14.60 -81.28 28.14
C ASP A 4 14.82 -79.81 28.48
N VAL A 5 14.06 -78.89 27.88
CA VAL A 5 12.83 -78.27 28.42
C VAL A 5 12.31 -77.21 27.42
N SER A 6 11.09 -77.34 26.91
CA SER A 6 9.84 -76.80 27.49
C SER A 6 9.82 -75.27 27.41
N SER A 7 9.04 -74.68 26.50
CA SER A 7 7.70 -74.11 26.74
C SER A 7 7.79 -72.61 26.39
N ALA A 8 6.78 -71.88 25.97
CA ALA A 8 5.42 -72.12 25.52
C ALA A 8 4.94 -70.75 24.96
N GLN A 9 3.66 -70.71 24.59
CA GLN A 9 2.82 -69.50 24.54
C GLN A 9 2.82 -68.64 23.25
N GLN A 10 1.77 -68.93 22.47
CA GLN A 10 0.63 -68.03 22.17
C GLN A 10 0.74 -66.89 21.13
N LYS A 11 -0.12 -67.05 20.12
CA LYS A 11 -0.87 -66.06 19.32
C LYS A 11 -0.94 -64.66 19.92
N GLU A 12 -0.78 -63.62 19.08
CA GLU A 12 -1.77 -62.53 18.93
C GLU A 12 -1.68 -61.87 17.53
N THR A 13 -2.87 -61.57 17.00
CA THR A 13 -3.21 -60.72 15.85
C THR A 13 -2.76 -59.27 16.05
N PRO A 14 -2.44 -58.49 15.00
CA PRO A 14 -2.44 -57.04 15.15
C PRO A 14 -3.89 -56.55 15.22
N ARG A 15 -4.25 -56.01 16.39
CA ARG A 15 -5.46 -55.22 16.61
C ARG A 15 -5.48 -54.00 15.70
N SER A 16 -6.67 -53.71 15.18
CA SER A 16 -7.09 -52.40 14.70
C SER A 16 -6.86 -51.34 15.78
N PHE A 17 -6.16 -50.26 15.42
CA PHE A 17 -6.28 -48.99 16.12
C PHE A 17 -7.06 -48.05 15.21
N ASN A 18 -8.30 -47.77 15.62
CA ASN A 18 -9.04 -46.58 15.20
C ASN A 18 -8.21 -45.35 15.62
N GLU A 19 -7.81 -44.52 14.66
CA GLU A 19 -7.48 -43.13 14.96
C GLU A 19 -8.63 -42.22 14.51
N PRO A 20 -9.11 -41.33 15.41
CA PRO A 20 -10.09 -40.32 15.08
C PRO A 20 -9.44 -39.19 14.28
N ASN A 21 -10.13 -38.75 13.23
CA ASN A 21 -9.92 -37.41 12.70
C ASN A 21 -10.40 -36.39 13.74
N PRO A 22 -9.60 -35.36 14.03
CA PRO A 22 -10.18 -34.03 13.96
C PRO A 22 -9.27 -33.04 13.24
N GLN A 23 -9.94 -32.31 12.34
CA GLN A 23 -9.47 -31.09 11.72
C GLN A 23 -8.81 -30.13 12.72
N THR A 24 -7.60 -29.67 12.42
CA THR A 24 -7.00 -28.45 12.96
C THR A 24 -6.27 -27.76 11.80
N SER A 25 -6.87 -26.72 11.23
CA SER A 25 -6.64 -25.31 11.57
C SER A 25 -5.46 -24.71 10.80
N GLY A 26 -5.79 -24.21 9.62
CA GLY A 26 -5.09 -23.10 8.96
C GLY A 26 -6.18 -22.17 8.45
N THR A 27 -6.65 -21.29 9.33
CA THR A 27 -7.63 -20.24 9.06
C THR A 27 -7.21 -19.50 7.80
N HIS A 28 -8.01 -19.66 6.75
CA HIS A 28 -7.96 -18.80 5.58
C HIS A 28 -8.41 -17.42 6.04
N GLY A 29 -7.44 -16.60 6.45
CA GLY A 29 -7.62 -15.18 6.69
C GLY A 29 -8.28 -14.58 5.46
N ASN A 30 -9.44 -14.00 5.70
CA ASN A 30 -10.35 -13.48 4.70
C ASN A 30 -9.65 -12.39 3.88
N ARG A 31 -9.09 -12.75 2.71
CA ARG A 31 -8.63 -11.81 1.69
C ARG A 31 -9.85 -11.10 1.11
N ASN A 32 -10.48 -10.20 1.85
CA ASN A 32 -11.32 -9.18 1.24
C ASN A 32 -10.37 -8.31 0.42
N LYS A 33 -10.43 -8.55 -0.89
CA LYS A 33 -9.35 -8.38 -1.85
C LYS A 33 -9.00 -6.90 -2.04
N PRO A 34 -7.74 -6.57 -2.39
CA PRO A 34 -7.39 -5.27 -2.98
C PRO A 34 -8.38 -4.83 -4.08
N GLN A 35 -8.97 -5.81 -4.79
CA GLN A 35 -9.99 -5.60 -5.82
C GLN A 35 -11.22 -4.79 -5.38
N GLU A 36 -11.84 -5.09 -4.23
CA GLU A 36 -13.01 -4.34 -3.74
C GLU A 36 -12.62 -2.91 -3.35
N SER A 37 -11.38 -2.73 -2.86
CA SER A 37 -10.81 -1.44 -2.53
C SER A 37 -10.60 -0.56 -3.76
N TYR A 38 -10.16 -1.14 -4.89
CA TYR A 38 -10.00 -0.41 -6.15
C TYR A 38 -11.33 -0.01 -6.78
N GLU A 39 -12.38 -0.80 -6.59
CA GLU A 39 -13.72 -0.48 -7.07
C GLU A 39 -14.26 0.76 -6.35
N GLN A 40 -14.11 0.85 -5.02
CA GLN A 40 -14.50 2.04 -4.26
C GLN A 40 -13.73 3.29 -4.71
N LEU A 41 -12.41 3.18 -4.87
CA LEU A 41 -11.61 4.30 -5.40
C LEU A 41 -12.08 4.72 -6.80
N SER A 42 -12.32 3.76 -7.69
CA SER A 42 -12.83 4.01 -9.05
C SER A 42 -14.17 4.77 -9.02
N ILE A 43 -15.10 4.37 -8.14
CA ILE A 43 -16.39 5.06 -7.96
C ILE A 43 -16.18 6.50 -7.50
N LEU A 44 -15.37 6.72 -6.46
CA LEU A 44 -15.11 8.06 -5.92
C LEU A 44 -14.47 8.98 -6.97
N LEU A 45 -13.52 8.44 -7.73
CA LEU A 45 -12.84 9.15 -8.82
C LEU A 45 -13.81 9.47 -9.97
N ALA A 46 -14.66 8.53 -10.39
CA ALA A 46 -15.67 8.75 -11.42
C ALA A 46 -16.69 9.83 -11.02
N GLU A 47 -17.04 9.88 -9.73
CA GLU A 47 -17.90 10.92 -9.13
C GLU A 47 -17.17 12.24 -8.88
N LYS A 48 -15.86 12.31 -9.17
CA LYS A 48 -14.99 13.48 -8.92
C LYS A 48 -14.95 13.92 -7.46
N LYS A 49 -15.14 12.97 -6.54
CA LYS A 49 -14.97 13.16 -5.10
C LYS A 49 -13.49 13.06 -4.76
N TRP A 50 -12.71 14.05 -5.19
CA TRP A 50 -11.25 14.01 -5.17
C TRP A 50 -10.67 13.88 -3.76
N LYS A 51 -11.29 14.53 -2.77
CA LYS A 51 -10.84 14.45 -1.37
C LYS A 51 -11.06 13.06 -0.79
N GLU A 52 -12.24 12.50 -1.02
CA GLU A 52 -12.60 11.16 -0.58
C GLU A 52 -11.78 10.10 -1.33
N ALA A 53 -11.50 10.29 -2.61
CA ALA A 53 -10.63 9.42 -3.40
C ALA A 53 -9.17 9.45 -2.91
N ASP A 54 -8.67 10.62 -2.52
CA ASP A 54 -7.35 10.77 -1.93
C ASP A 54 -7.27 10.05 -0.57
N TRP A 55 -8.27 10.24 0.28
CA TRP A 55 -8.39 9.50 1.53
C TRP A 55 -8.50 7.98 1.30
N GLU A 56 -9.33 7.53 0.36
CA GLU A 56 -9.49 6.11 0.03
C GLU A 56 -8.18 5.52 -0.51
N THR A 57 -7.40 6.30 -1.26
CA THR A 57 -6.04 5.90 -1.69
C THR A 57 -5.16 5.59 -0.49
N MET A 58 -5.17 6.42 0.56
CA MET A 58 -4.44 6.14 1.81
C MET A 58 -4.95 4.86 2.49
N GLN A 59 -6.27 4.65 2.54
CA GLN A 59 -6.88 3.46 3.14
C GLN A 59 -6.58 2.17 2.36
N ILE A 60 -6.46 2.25 1.03
CA ILE A 60 -6.04 1.12 0.18
C ILE A 60 -4.64 0.67 0.58
N LEU A 61 -3.70 1.62 0.69
CA LEU A 61 -2.30 1.31 1.00
C LEU A 61 -2.15 0.64 2.37
N LEU A 62 -2.90 1.09 3.39
CA LEU A 62 -2.95 0.43 4.69
C LEU A 62 -3.53 -0.99 4.62
N ARG A 63 -4.60 -1.20 3.83
CA ARG A 63 -5.21 -2.53 3.68
C ARG A 63 -4.28 -3.51 2.99
N ILE A 64 -3.53 -3.06 1.98
CA ILE A 64 -2.57 -3.89 1.24
C ILE A 64 -1.53 -4.49 2.18
N VAL A 65 -1.03 -3.70 3.13
CA VAL A 65 -0.02 -4.14 4.10
C VAL A 65 -0.63 -4.67 5.41
N GLU A 66 -1.96 -4.83 5.46
CA GLU A 66 -2.72 -5.30 6.63
C GLU A 66 -2.53 -4.43 7.89
N ARG A 67 -2.42 -3.11 7.73
CA ARG A 67 -2.18 -2.13 8.81
C ARG A 67 -3.29 -1.12 9.05
N THR A 68 -4.52 -1.42 8.62
CA THR A 68 -5.68 -0.54 8.81
C THR A 68 -5.92 -0.18 10.27
N GLU A 69 -5.71 -1.12 11.21
CA GLU A 69 -5.90 -0.88 12.65
C GLU A 69 -4.83 0.04 13.24
N GLN A 70 -3.59 -0.07 12.76
CA GLN A 70 -2.48 0.78 13.18
C GLN A 70 -2.64 2.18 12.60
N GLY A 71 -3.14 2.28 11.37
CA GLY A 71 -3.32 3.55 10.70
C GLY A 71 -2.01 4.19 10.27
N TRP A 72 -0.93 3.41 10.11
CA TRP A 72 0.35 3.87 9.57
C TRP A 72 1.16 2.74 8.92
N LEU A 73 1.94 3.04 7.87
CA LEU A 73 2.88 2.15 7.18
C LEU A 73 4.22 2.08 7.92
N LEU A 74 4.85 0.91 7.99
CA LEU A 74 6.24 0.78 8.47
C LEU A 74 7.25 1.20 7.40
N SER A 75 6.98 0.84 6.15
CA SER A 75 7.76 1.23 4.98
C SER A 75 6.89 1.18 3.72
N ILE A 76 7.18 2.06 2.77
CA ILE A 76 6.55 2.06 1.44
C ILE A 76 6.93 0.80 0.65
N ASP A 77 8.07 0.17 0.94
CA ASP A 77 8.54 -1.04 0.27
C ASP A 77 7.66 -2.27 0.51
N GLU A 78 6.82 -2.25 1.55
CA GLU A 78 5.86 -3.33 1.84
C GLU A 78 4.69 -3.35 0.84
N ILE A 79 4.36 -2.21 0.24
CA ILE A 79 3.31 -2.12 -0.77
C ILE A 79 3.85 -2.77 -2.05
N PRO A 80 3.14 -3.64 -2.78
CA PRO A 80 3.60 -4.16 -4.07
C PRO A 80 3.54 -3.11 -5.20
N SER A 81 4.49 -3.14 -6.14
CA SER A 81 4.56 -2.14 -7.22
C SER A 81 3.36 -2.21 -8.18
N GLU A 82 2.76 -3.40 -8.34
CA GLU A 82 1.56 -3.59 -9.15
C GLU A 82 0.38 -2.79 -8.59
N ASP A 83 0.21 -2.77 -7.27
CA ASP A 83 -0.85 -2.02 -6.61
C ASP A 83 -0.64 -0.50 -6.72
N ILE A 84 0.60 -0.03 -6.59
CA ILE A 84 0.96 1.40 -6.82
C ILE A 84 0.60 1.82 -8.24
N ARG A 85 0.96 1.01 -9.25
CA ARG A 85 0.64 1.28 -10.66
C ARG A 85 -0.87 1.23 -10.93
N LYS A 86 -1.59 0.33 -10.27
CA LYS A 86 -3.04 0.24 -10.42
C LYS A 86 -3.75 1.47 -9.85
N ILE A 87 -3.33 1.97 -8.70
CA ILE A 87 -3.80 3.24 -8.14
C ILE A 87 -3.50 4.39 -9.10
N ASP A 88 -2.27 4.46 -9.61
CA ASP A 88 -1.85 5.50 -10.55
C ASP A 88 -2.73 5.55 -11.80
N LEU A 89 -3.01 4.39 -12.41
CA LEU A 89 -3.88 4.29 -13.59
C LEU A 89 -5.30 4.80 -13.32
N LEU A 90 -5.88 4.47 -12.16
CA LEU A 90 -7.21 4.97 -11.79
C LEU A 90 -7.24 6.50 -11.70
N TRP A 91 -6.22 7.10 -11.08
CA TRP A 91 -6.09 8.55 -10.98
C TRP A 91 -5.88 9.21 -12.35
N LEU A 92 -5.05 8.64 -13.21
CA LEU A 92 -4.82 9.11 -14.57
C LEU A 92 -6.12 9.10 -15.39
N ASP A 93 -6.84 7.99 -15.40
CA ASP A 93 -8.04 7.82 -16.21
C ASP A 93 -9.13 8.81 -15.82
N ALA A 94 -9.42 8.93 -14.51
CA ALA A 94 -10.48 9.80 -14.01
C ALA A 94 -10.15 11.30 -14.18
N SER A 95 -8.87 11.65 -14.10
CA SER A 95 -8.40 13.04 -14.18
C SER A 95 -8.01 13.47 -15.60
N LYS A 96 -8.09 12.58 -16.59
CA LYS A 96 -7.61 12.78 -17.96
C LYS A 96 -6.12 13.09 -18.03
N GLY A 97 -5.33 12.34 -17.27
CA GLY A 97 -3.87 12.45 -17.20
C GLY A 97 -3.35 13.64 -16.40
N LYS A 98 -4.20 14.26 -15.56
CA LYS A 98 -3.85 15.43 -14.77
C LYS A 98 -3.24 15.08 -13.41
N PHE A 99 -3.76 14.04 -12.78
CA PHE A 99 -3.39 13.56 -11.46
C PHE A 99 -2.87 12.13 -11.55
N GLY A 100 -2.03 11.75 -10.58
CA GLY A 100 -1.35 10.46 -10.55
C GLY A 100 0.10 10.60 -10.08
N TYR A 101 0.60 9.53 -9.48
CA TYR A 101 1.99 9.42 -9.06
C TYR A 101 2.96 9.47 -10.26
N SER A 102 2.58 8.96 -11.43
CA SER A 102 3.40 9.07 -12.65
C SER A 102 3.50 10.51 -13.15
N ILE A 103 2.44 11.31 -12.98
CA ILE A 103 2.50 12.76 -13.27
C ILE A 103 3.46 13.44 -12.29
N GLN A 104 3.38 13.11 -11.00
CA GLN A 104 4.31 13.62 -9.99
C GLN A 104 5.75 13.20 -10.29
N LYS A 105 5.99 11.94 -10.70
CA LYS A 105 7.31 11.46 -11.13
C LYS A 105 7.86 12.30 -12.29
N ASN A 106 7.05 12.57 -13.30
CA ASN A 106 7.47 13.38 -14.44
C ASN A 106 7.82 14.82 -14.00
N ILE A 107 7.02 15.41 -13.11
CA ILE A 107 7.27 16.74 -12.56
C ILE A 107 8.57 16.74 -11.74
N TRP A 108 8.80 15.73 -10.91
CA TRP A 108 10.03 15.55 -10.12
C TRP A 108 11.27 15.54 -11.02
N LEU A 109 11.26 14.73 -12.08
CA LEU A 109 12.36 14.68 -13.06
C LEU A 109 12.55 16.02 -13.78
N ASN A 110 11.45 16.70 -14.13
CA ASN A 110 11.50 18.00 -14.81
C ASN A 110 12.10 19.12 -13.95
N VAL A 111 11.99 19.03 -12.63
CA VAL A 111 12.64 19.97 -11.70
C VAL A 111 14.07 19.56 -11.32
N GLN A 112 14.66 18.63 -12.07
CA GLN A 112 16.01 18.08 -11.89
C GLN A 112 16.13 17.14 -10.68
N GLY A 113 15.02 16.52 -10.27
CA GLY A 113 15.03 15.46 -9.29
C GLY A 113 15.62 14.16 -9.83
N GLU A 114 16.32 13.44 -8.96
CA GLU A 114 16.83 12.10 -9.22
C GLU A 114 15.93 11.08 -8.50
N LEU A 115 15.63 9.95 -9.15
CA LEU A 115 14.82 8.90 -8.52
C LEU A 115 15.61 8.22 -7.41
N GLY A 116 15.00 8.01 -6.25
CA GLY A 116 15.68 7.39 -5.11
C GLY A 116 16.50 8.37 -4.26
N VAL A 117 16.58 9.64 -4.67
CA VAL A 117 17.33 10.67 -3.95
C VAL A 117 16.38 11.80 -3.60
N PHE A 118 16.36 12.19 -2.33
CA PHE A 118 15.64 13.38 -1.89
C PHE A 118 16.60 14.55 -1.74
N ASP A 119 16.36 15.62 -2.50
CA ASP A 119 17.01 16.90 -2.36
C ASP A 119 15.97 17.95 -1.96
N ALA A 120 16.22 18.67 -0.87
CA ALA A 120 15.27 19.63 -0.31
C ALA A 120 15.00 20.82 -1.26
N LEU A 121 16.02 21.32 -1.97
CA LEU A 121 15.85 22.44 -2.91
C LEU A 121 15.05 22.02 -4.14
N VAL A 122 15.29 20.81 -4.64
CA VAL A 122 14.48 20.21 -5.71
C VAL A 122 13.05 20.00 -5.22
N PHE A 123 12.87 19.51 -4.00
CA PHE A 123 11.56 19.33 -3.38
C PHE A 123 10.76 20.63 -3.32
N TYR A 124 11.36 21.76 -2.93
CA TYR A 124 10.64 23.05 -2.97
C TYR A 124 10.21 23.45 -4.38
N LYS A 125 11.02 23.19 -5.42
CA LYS A 125 10.62 23.43 -6.81
C LYS A 125 9.45 22.53 -7.20
N PHE A 126 9.51 21.25 -6.85
CA PHE A 126 8.42 20.28 -7.06
C PHE A 126 7.14 20.74 -6.36
N ALA A 127 7.19 21.00 -5.06
CA ALA A 127 6.05 21.40 -4.22
C ALA A 127 5.37 22.65 -4.77
N LYS A 128 6.15 23.62 -5.27
CA LYS A 128 5.62 24.78 -5.97
C LYS A 128 4.88 24.41 -7.26
N GLN A 129 5.43 23.52 -8.09
CA GLN A 129 4.79 23.10 -9.35
C GLN A 129 3.49 22.34 -9.13
N VAL A 130 3.45 21.44 -8.15
CA VAL A 130 2.23 20.66 -7.85
C VAL A 130 1.25 21.41 -6.95
N GLY A 131 1.56 22.63 -6.50
CA GLY A 131 0.66 23.42 -5.64
C GLY A 131 0.61 23.01 -4.17
N TRP A 132 1.67 22.35 -3.67
CA TRP A 132 1.84 22.01 -2.25
C TRP A 132 2.57 23.11 -1.46
N GLN A 133 2.90 24.23 -2.11
CA GLN A 133 3.47 25.42 -1.48
C GLN A 133 2.64 26.65 -1.82
N VAL A 134 2.34 27.47 -0.81
CA VAL A 134 1.63 28.74 -0.93
C VAL A 134 2.38 29.80 -0.12
N ASN A 135 2.65 30.97 -0.72
CA ASN A 135 3.39 32.06 -0.08
C ASN A 135 4.71 31.61 0.57
N ASP A 136 5.48 30.82 -0.18
CA ASP A 136 6.74 30.19 0.24
C ASP A 136 6.64 29.21 1.41
N GLN A 137 5.43 28.91 1.91
CA GLN A 137 5.19 27.94 2.98
C GLN A 137 4.58 26.65 2.44
N LEU A 138 5.05 25.52 2.96
CA LEU A 138 4.49 24.21 2.62
C LEU A 138 3.08 24.08 3.20
N ARG A 139 2.19 23.50 2.39
CA ARG A 139 0.82 23.23 2.79
C ARG A 139 0.78 22.02 3.73
N MET A 140 0.77 22.30 5.03
CA MET A 140 0.84 21.27 6.07
C MET A 140 -0.53 20.80 6.57
N ASN A 141 -1.60 21.56 6.33
CA ASN A 141 -2.95 21.10 6.66
C ASN A 141 -3.60 20.39 5.46
N TYR A 142 -4.22 19.23 5.70
CA TYR A 142 -4.85 18.44 4.64
C TYR A 142 -6.04 19.17 4.03
N ASP A 143 -6.81 19.85 4.87
CA ASP A 143 -8.01 20.56 4.44
C ASP A 143 -7.70 21.79 3.57
N ASP A 144 -6.43 22.24 3.56
CA ASP A 144 -6.03 23.36 2.72
C ASP A 144 -5.85 22.93 1.26
N PHE A 145 -5.68 21.63 0.94
CA PHE A 145 -5.41 21.13 -0.42
C PHE A 145 -6.57 21.43 -1.38
N ASP A 146 -6.25 21.64 -2.66
CA ASP A 146 -7.27 21.91 -3.69
C ASP A 146 -7.76 20.58 -4.28
N PHE A 147 -8.88 20.10 -3.77
CA PHE A 147 -9.54 18.87 -4.23
C PHE A 147 -10.46 19.13 -5.42
N SER A 148 -9.96 19.84 -6.43
CA SER A 148 -10.67 20.13 -7.67
C SER A 148 -9.78 19.97 -8.90
N LEU A 149 -10.39 19.88 -10.07
CA LEU A 149 -9.66 19.86 -11.34
C LEU A 149 -8.99 21.19 -11.70
N ASN A 150 -9.15 22.25 -10.89
CA ASN A 150 -8.42 23.50 -11.08
C ASN A 150 -7.02 23.45 -10.46
N ALA A 151 -6.74 22.47 -9.61
CA ALA A 151 -5.42 22.29 -9.00
C ALA A 151 -4.34 22.06 -10.08
N PRO A 152 -3.06 22.33 -9.79
CA PRO A 152 -1.96 22.05 -10.73
C PRO A 152 -1.84 20.57 -11.10
N ASP A 153 -1.13 20.28 -12.19
CA ASP A 153 -0.85 18.90 -12.57
C ASP A 153 -0.02 18.20 -11.46
N GLY A 154 -0.35 16.94 -11.19
CA GLY A 154 0.27 16.17 -10.11
C GLY A 154 -0.10 16.63 -8.70
N HIS A 155 -1.08 17.53 -8.50
CA HIS A 155 -1.50 17.94 -7.15
C HIS A 155 -1.97 16.77 -6.28
N LEU A 156 -2.65 15.80 -6.91
CA LEU A 156 -3.21 14.60 -6.28
C LEU A 156 -2.70 13.33 -6.97
N PRO A 157 -2.72 12.17 -6.29
CA PRO A 157 -2.99 12.02 -4.86
C PRO A 157 -1.86 12.62 -3.99
N THR A 158 -2.16 13.01 -2.76
CA THR A 158 -1.18 13.55 -1.83
C THR A 158 -0.29 12.43 -1.29
N PHE A 159 0.99 12.73 -1.05
CA PHE A 159 1.90 11.82 -0.34
C PHE A 159 1.68 11.85 1.19
N ARG A 160 0.44 11.99 1.64
CA ARG A 160 0.10 11.80 3.05
C ARG A 160 -0.14 10.33 3.29
N PHE A 161 0.89 9.51 3.19
CA PHE A 161 0.77 8.17 3.75
C PHE A 161 0.54 8.29 5.25
N PRO A 162 -0.36 7.47 5.80
CA PRO A 162 -0.40 7.30 7.24
C PRO A 162 0.98 6.73 7.63
N SER A 163 1.78 7.48 8.38
CA SER A 163 3.14 7.13 8.84
C SER A 163 3.27 7.54 10.30
N ASP A 164 4.16 6.91 11.06
CA ASP A 164 4.55 7.36 12.39
C ASP A 164 5.52 8.57 12.35
N THR A 165 5.99 8.93 11.15
CA THR A 165 6.80 10.12 10.89
C THR A 165 5.96 11.36 10.63
N ASP A 166 6.58 12.54 10.73
CA ASP A 166 5.92 13.78 10.31
C ASP A 166 5.71 13.83 8.78
N GLN A 167 4.96 14.82 8.31
CA GLN A 167 4.64 14.96 6.88
C GLN A 167 5.88 15.08 5.98
N LEU A 168 6.99 15.65 6.49
CA LEU A 168 8.24 15.73 5.73
C LEU A 168 8.87 14.34 5.59
N GLY A 169 8.82 13.52 6.64
CA GLY A 169 9.22 12.11 6.59
C GLY A 169 8.40 11.31 5.56
N THR A 170 7.09 11.52 5.54
CA THR A 170 6.23 10.82 4.57
C THR A 170 6.54 11.20 3.11
N TRP A 171 6.83 12.48 2.86
CA TRP A 171 7.28 12.94 1.55
C TRP A 171 8.63 12.35 1.18
N LEU A 172 9.60 12.39 2.11
CA LEU A 172 10.92 11.81 1.92
C LEU A 172 10.85 10.37 1.42
N ASP A 173 10.05 9.54 2.09
CA ASP A 173 9.87 8.13 1.74
C ASP A 173 9.21 8.00 0.36
N ALA A 174 8.23 8.84 0.03
CA ALA A 174 7.59 8.81 -1.29
C ALA A 174 8.58 9.05 -2.44
N PHE A 175 9.46 10.06 -2.33
CA PHE A 175 10.43 10.36 -3.39
C PHE A 175 11.54 9.31 -3.49
N LYS A 176 11.92 8.71 -2.36
CA LYS A 176 12.95 7.68 -2.30
C LYS A 176 12.44 6.32 -2.76
N ASP A 177 11.27 5.92 -2.29
CA ASP A 177 10.87 4.53 -2.36
C ASP A 177 9.69 4.35 -3.32
N LEU A 178 8.74 5.29 -3.38
CA LEU A 178 7.57 5.15 -4.26
C LEU A 178 7.90 5.50 -5.72
N LEU A 179 8.45 6.69 -5.98
CA LEU A 179 8.64 7.19 -7.36
C LEU A 179 9.50 6.29 -8.26
N PRO A 180 10.57 5.63 -7.79
CA PRO A 180 11.35 4.72 -8.63
C PRO A 180 10.56 3.51 -9.15
N ARG A 181 9.44 3.16 -8.49
CA ARG A 181 8.70 1.92 -8.73
C ARG A 181 7.56 2.07 -9.75
N LEU A 182 7.25 3.30 -10.14
CA LEU A 182 6.28 3.64 -11.18
C LEU A 182 6.82 3.31 -12.57
#